data_AF-A0A2N2CR83-F1
#
_entry.id   AF-A0A2N2CR83-F1
#
_cell.length_a   1.000
_cell.length_b   1.000
_cell.length_c   1.000
_cell.angle_alpha   90.00
_cell.angle_beta   90.00
_cell.angle_gamma   90.00
#
_symmetry.space_group_name_H-M   'P 1'
#
loop_
_entity.id
_entity.type
_entity.pdbx_description
1 polymer ?
#
loop_
_entity_poly.entity_id
_entity_poly.type
_entity_poly.pdbx_seq_one_letter_code
_entity_poly.pdbx_strand_id
1 'polypeptide(L)'
;MNSEMQQMLSLLVSKDVLVSIYTDTDAPDSFTLGYLLQMDNDNILLNMIDSFGEENGFCTIRLSDVFIFDGDKLYSEKMHKLFMIKKQQRKYIDLDESPFASLLKHAEGNNQIIEVNEDDNYRGYVSYFSKETLVLNLVGNYCNDLGTATIDMTNINTLKCQSRLLKDLELLYNTK
;
A
#
# COMPACT_ATOMS: atom_id res chain seq x y z
N MET A 1 -0.75 12.49 12.38
CA MET A 1 0.48 12.25 13.18
C MET A 1 1.19 13.56 13.57
N ASN A 2 1.84 13.64 14.75
CA ASN A 2 2.65 14.81 15.15
C ASN A 2 4.11 14.73 14.63
N SER A 3 4.88 15.81 14.76
CA SER A 3 6.26 15.90 14.21
C SER A 3 7.26 14.93 14.85
N GLU A 4 7.15 14.69 16.16
CA GLU A 4 8.03 13.74 16.87
C GLU A 4 7.80 12.30 16.39
N MET A 5 6.54 11.90 16.23
CA MET A 5 6.18 10.60 15.66
C MET A 5 6.65 10.45 14.22
N GLN A 6 6.50 11.50 13.39
CA GLN A 6 7.05 11.51 12.02
C GLN A 6 8.57 11.31 12.01
N GLN A 7 9.29 12.02 12.89
CA GLN A 7 10.73 11.83 13.00
C GLN A 7 11.08 10.39 13.39
N MET A 8 10.39 9.81 14.37
CA MET A 8 10.64 8.42 14.81
C MET A 8 10.36 7.40 13.69
N LEU A 9 9.26 7.55 12.94
CA LEU A 9 8.93 6.66 11.83
C LEU A 9 9.96 6.78 10.69
N SER A 10 10.46 7.99 10.41
CA SER A 10 11.48 8.20 9.37
C SER A 10 12.78 7.42 9.60
N LEU A 11 13.13 7.14 10.87
CA LEU A 11 14.32 6.35 11.22
C LEU A 11 14.20 4.87 10.83
N LEU A 12 12.98 4.40 10.59
CA LEU A 12 12.66 3.02 10.21
C LEU A 12 12.66 2.82 8.68
N VAL A 13 12.72 3.90 7.90
CA VAL A 13 12.75 3.83 6.42
C VAL A 13 13.96 3.03 5.98
N SER A 14 13.76 2.05 5.09
CA SER A 14 14.80 1.16 4.56
C SER A 14 15.49 0.26 5.62
N LYS A 15 15.04 0.26 6.88
CA LYS A 15 15.48 -0.73 7.88
C LYS A 15 14.83 -2.08 7.60
N ASP A 16 15.47 -3.14 8.06
CA ASP A 16 14.92 -4.50 8.02
C ASP A 16 14.11 -4.78 9.28
N VAL A 17 13.09 -3.95 9.51
CA VAL A 17 12.17 -4.05 10.66
C VAL A 17 10.76 -4.01 10.13
N LEU A 18 9.93 -4.94 10.62
CA LEU A 18 8.49 -4.91 10.36
C LEU A 18 7.82 -3.89 11.25
N VAL A 19 6.98 -3.05 10.65
CA VAL A 19 6.25 -2.00 11.34
C VAL A 19 4.76 -2.23 11.15
N SER A 20 4.02 -2.27 12.25
CA SER A 20 2.56 -2.21 12.28
C SER A 20 2.13 -0.75 12.23
N ILE A 21 1.28 -0.38 11.27
CA ILE A 21 0.73 0.98 11.10
C ILE A 21 -0.77 0.92 11.36
N TYR A 22 -1.24 1.74 12.31
CA TYR A 22 -2.63 1.82 12.71
C TYR A 22 -3.23 3.15 12.24
N THR A 23 -4.33 3.08 11.49
CA THR A 23 -4.98 4.23 10.85
C THR A 23 -6.46 4.42 11.24
N ASP A 24 -7.08 3.41 11.85
CA ASP A 24 -8.48 3.45 12.27
C ASP A 24 -8.58 3.39 13.81
N THR A 25 -9.03 4.48 14.41
CA THR A 25 -9.22 4.56 15.87
C THR A 25 -10.46 3.81 16.36
N ASP A 26 -11.43 3.56 15.49
CA ASP A 26 -12.64 2.81 15.79
C ASP A 26 -12.41 1.29 15.69
N ALA A 27 -11.37 0.88 14.95
CA ALA A 27 -10.92 -0.51 14.83
C ALA A 27 -9.44 -0.67 15.24
N PRO A 28 -9.09 -0.56 16.54
CA PRO A 28 -7.70 -0.53 17.01
C PRO A 28 -6.92 -1.82 16.81
N ASP A 29 -7.60 -2.94 16.54
CA ASP A 29 -6.97 -4.22 16.20
C ASP A 29 -6.65 -4.33 14.68
N SER A 30 -7.08 -3.37 13.88
CA SER A 30 -6.81 -3.28 12.44
C SER A 30 -5.53 -2.49 12.19
N PHE A 31 -4.57 -3.10 11.49
CA PHE A 31 -3.31 -2.47 11.13
C PHE A 31 -2.75 -3.02 9.82
N THR A 32 -1.91 -2.22 9.19
CA THR A 32 -1.08 -2.66 8.06
C THR A 32 0.30 -3.03 8.57
N LEU A 33 0.74 -4.27 8.31
CA LEU A 33 2.10 -4.73 8.64
C LEU A 33 2.98 -4.70 7.41
N GLY A 34 4.18 -4.15 7.50
CA GLY A 34 5.13 -4.20 6.38
C GLY A 34 6.49 -3.60 6.66
N TYR A 35 7.36 -3.66 5.66
CA TYR A 35 8.65 -2.97 5.67
C TYR A 35 8.50 -1.59 5.04
N LEU A 36 8.95 -0.56 5.76
CA LEU A 36 8.90 0.82 5.28
C LEU A 36 9.96 1.05 4.18
N LEU A 37 9.51 1.41 2.99
CA LEU A 37 10.37 1.62 1.81
C LEU A 37 10.71 3.10 1.62
N GLN A 38 9.72 3.97 1.76
CA GLN A 38 9.83 5.41 1.51
C GLN A 38 8.86 6.17 2.43
N MET A 39 9.20 7.42 2.71
CA MET A 39 8.37 8.36 3.45
C MET A 39 8.63 9.76 2.91
N ASP A 40 7.57 10.57 2.80
CA ASP A 40 7.68 12.01 2.63
C ASP A 40 6.93 12.73 3.77
N ASN A 41 6.53 14.00 3.57
CA ASN A 41 5.84 14.78 4.60
C ASN A 41 4.38 14.34 4.81
N ASP A 42 3.78 13.68 3.83
CA ASP A 42 2.35 13.43 3.76
C ASP A 42 2.01 11.94 3.78
N ASN A 43 2.90 11.07 3.29
CA ASN A 43 2.66 9.66 3.03
C ASN A 43 3.86 8.76 3.39
N ILE A 44 3.56 7.48 3.56
CA ILE A 44 4.54 6.39 3.62
C ILE A 44 4.24 5.35 2.56
N LEU A 45 5.27 4.60 2.14
CA LEU A 45 5.16 3.43 1.27
C LEU A 45 5.70 2.19 2.00
N LEU A 46 4.91 1.13 2.05
CA LEU A 46 5.28 -0.15 2.63
C LEU A 46 5.26 -1.28 1.60
N ASN A 47 6.19 -2.24 1.75
CA ASN A 47 5.98 -3.59 1.24
C ASN A 47 5.26 -4.41 2.33
N MET A 48 4.04 -4.83 2.06
CA MET A 48 3.14 -5.44 3.03
C MET A 48 3.43 -6.92 3.27
N ILE A 49 3.11 -7.36 4.47
CA ILE A 49 3.00 -8.78 4.83
C ILE A 49 1.58 -9.05 5.30
N ASP A 50 0.99 -10.16 4.82
CA ASP A 50 -0.33 -10.59 5.28
C ASP A 50 -0.32 -11.36 6.60
N SER A 51 -1.50 -11.73 7.09
CA SER A 51 -1.66 -12.49 8.33
C SER A 51 -1.13 -13.94 8.25
N PHE A 52 -0.77 -14.41 7.05
CA PHE A 52 -0.12 -15.69 6.81
C PHE A 52 1.41 -15.58 6.73
N GLY A 53 1.97 -14.39 6.97
CA GLY A 53 3.39 -14.13 6.88
C GLY A 53 3.91 -14.19 5.44
N GLU A 54 3.08 -13.87 4.45
CA GLU A 54 3.43 -13.85 3.04
C GLU A 54 3.53 -12.41 2.51
N GLU A 55 4.39 -12.23 1.52
CA GLU A 55 4.49 -10.96 0.79
C GLU A 55 3.14 -10.62 0.13
N ASN A 56 2.60 -9.43 0.42
CA ASN A 56 1.25 -9.04 0.01
C ASN A 56 1.22 -7.70 -0.74
N GLY A 57 2.24 -7.43 -1.55
CA GLY A 57 2.32 -6.26 -2.40
C GLY A 57 2.72 -5.00 -1.65
N PHE A 58 2.22 -3.87 -2.14
CA PHE A 58 2.62 -2.55 -1.67
C PHE A 58 1.43 -1.72 -1.26
N CYS A 59 1.63 -0.81 -0.31
CA CYS A 59 0.61 0.10 0.15
C CYS A 59 1.21 1.48 0.45
N THR A 60 0.52 2.53 0.04
CA THR A 60 0.75 3.87 0.59
C THR A 60 -0.29 4.21 1.65
N ILE A 61 0.14 4.93 2.68
CA ILE A 61 -0.73 5.37 3.78
C ILE A 61 -0.45 6.85 4.04
N ARG A 62 -1.52 7.63 4.19
CA ARG A 62 -1.44 9.02 4.60
C ARG A 62 -1.02 9.16 6.07
N LEU A 63 -0.04 10.02 6.34
CA LEU A 63 0.52 10.23 7.67
C LEU A 63 -0.44 10.95 8.63
N SER A 64 -1.40 11.72 8.11
CA SER A 64 -2.45 12.32 8.96
C SER A 64 -3.25 11.25 9.70
N ASP A 65 -3.45 10.10 9.06
CA ASP A 65 -4.36 9.04 9.51
C ASP A 65 -3.66 8.10 10.48
N VAL A 66 -2.32 8.07 10.49
CA VAL A 66 -1.54 7.26 11.43
C VAL A 66 -1.64 7.83 12.84
N PHE A 67 -2.23 7.03 13.75
CA PHE A 67 -2.32 7.37 15.18
C PHE A 67 -1.38 6.52 16.05
N ILE A 68 -1.00 5.31 15.61
CA ILE A 68 0.00 4.46 16.27
C ILE A 68 0.86 3.77 15.21
N PHE A 69 2.15 3.58 15.51
CA PHE A 69 2.98 2.58 14.87
C PHE A 69 3.83 1.83 15.89
N ASP A 70 4.16 0.57 15.63
CA ASP A 70 5.09 -0.22 16.43
C ASP A 70 5.95 -1.15 15.57
N GLY A 71 7.21 -1.37 15.98
CA GLY A 71 8.13 -2.30 15.32
C GLY A 71 8.40 -3.58 16.13
N ASP A 72 8.29 -3.49 17.46
CA ASP A 72 8.83 -4.48 18.39
C ASP A 72 7.73 -5.09 19.28
N LYS A 73 6.82 -5.85 18.66
CA LYS A 73 5.78 -6.61 19.36
C LYS A 73 5.87 -8.10 19.04
N LEU A 74 5.35 -8.92 19.95
CA LEU A 74 5.27 -10.37 19.79
C LEU A 74 4.62 -10.79 18.45
N TYR A 75 3.66 -10.00 17.95
CA TYR A 75 3.03 -10.25 16.65
C TYR A 75 3.97 -9.99 15.47
N SER A 76 4.63 -8.83 15.40
CA SER A 76 5.58 -8.50 14.31
C SER A 76 6.75 -9.49 14.29
N GLU A 77 7.27 -9.89 15.46
CA GLU A 77 8.30 -10.92 15.57
C GLU A 77 7.83 -12.29 15.05
N LYS A 78 6.60 -12.70 15.41
CA LYS A 78 6.01 -13.95 14.92
C LYS A 78 5.89 -13.92 13.40
N MET A 79 5.40 -12.81 12.83
CA MET A 79 5.24 -12.65 11.38
C MET A 79 6.58 -12.64 10.66
N HIS A 80 7.59 -11.94 11.19
CA HIS A 80 8.94 -11.95 10.64
C HIS A 80 9.52 -13.37 10.61
N LYS A 81 9.41 -14.13 11.72
CA LYS A 81 9.84 -15.53 11.77
C LYS A 81 9.13 -16.39 10.72
N LEU A 82 7.81 -16.22 10.59
CA LEU A 82 7.02 -16.96 9.59
C LEU A 82 7.42 -16.62 8.16
N PHE A 83 7.63 -15.33 7.86
CA PHE A 83 8.10 -14.83 6.57
C PHE A 83 9.43 -15.48 6.17
N MET A 84 10.38 -15.56 7.11
CA MET A 84 11.68 -16.21 6.90
C MET A 84 11.56 -17.72 6.70
N ILE A 85 10.74 -18.43 7.50
CA ILE A 85 10.51 -19.87 7.36
C ILE A 85 9.89 -20.20 5.99
N LYS A 86 8.96 -19.36 5.53
CA LYS A 86 8.32 -19.47 4.22
C LYS A 86 9.22 -19.02 3.06
N LYS A 87 10.47 -18.63 3.33
CA LYS A 87 11.45 -18.14 2.34
C LYS A 87 10.90 -16.99 1.51
N GLN A 88 10.02 -16.18 2.10
CA GLN A 88 9.53 -14.97 1.48
C GLN A 88 10.67 -13.96 1.36
N GLN A 89 10.52 -13.01 0.44
CA GLN A 89 11.51 -11.97 0.23
C GLN A 89 10.81 -10.63 0.19
N ARG A 90 11.37 -9.66 0.92
CA ARG A 90 10.98 -8.26 0.80
C ARG A 90 11.11 -7.84 -0.66
N LYS A 91 10.09 -7.17 -1.17
CA LYS A 91 10.08 -6.61 -2.52
C LYS A 91 10.38 -5.12 -2.47
N TYR A 92 10.91 -4.64 -3.58
CA TYR A 92 11.28 -3.26 -3.79
C TYR A 92 10.70 -2.80 -5.12
N ILE A 93 10.40 -1.51 -5.19
CA ILE A 93 10.02 -0.81 -6.42
C ILE A 93 10.99 0.35 -6.62
N ASP A 94 11.08 0.85 -7.84
CA ASP A 94 11.83 2.06 -8.12
C ASP A 94 11.18 3.24 -7.40
N LEU A 95 11.97 3.96 -6.59
CA LEU A 95 11.50 5.09 -5.82
C LEU A 95 11.57 6.37 -6.65
N ASP A 96 10.55 7.20 -6.51
CA ASP A 96 10.39 8.48 -7.17
C ASP A 96 10.25 9.64 -6.16
N GLU A 97 9.80 10.81 -6.60
CA GLU A 97 9.71 12.01 -5.77
C GLU A 97 8.80 11.84 -4.53
N SER A 98 7.81 10.95 -4.58
CA SER A 98 6.87 10.68 -3.48
C SER A 98 6.46 9.20 -3.42
N PRO A 99 6.03 8.69 -2.24
CA PRO A 99 5.45 7.36 -2.08
C PRO A 99 4.36 7.02 -3.10
N PHE A 100 3.45 7.96 -3.39
CA PHE A 100 2.41 7.77 -4.39
C PHE A 100 2.99 7.66 -5.80
N ALA A 101 3.90 8.57 -6.18
CA ALA A 101 4.52 8.53 -7.50
C ALA A 101 5.29 7.23 -7.73
N SER A 102 6.04 6.76 -6.72
CA SER A 102 6.72 5.46 -6.76
C SER A 102 5.76 4.31 -7.05
N LEU A 103 4.65 4.24 -6.30
CA LEU A 103 3.69 3.15 -6.45
C LEU A 103 2.90 3.23 -7.77
N LEU A 104 2.47 4.42 -8.17
CA LEU A 104 1.71 4.63 -9.41
C LEU A 104 2.57 4.36 -10.65
N LYS A 105 3.82 4.84 -10.69
CA LYS A 105 4.77 4.50 -11.77
C LYS A 105 5.05 3.01 -11.83
N HIS A 106 5.21 2.36 -10.68
CA HIS A 106 5.39 0.92 -10.62
C HIS A 106 4.17 0.18 -11.20
N ALA A 107 2.96 0.54 -10.79
CA ALA A 107 1.75 -0.11 -11.27
C ALA A 107 1.51 0.13 -12.77
N GLU A 108 1.66 1.37 -13.23
CA GLU A 108 1.52 1.74 -14.66
C GLU A 108 2.56 1.00 -15.53
N GLY A 109 3.84 1.05 -15.14
CA GLY A 109 4.93 0.43 -15.89
C GLY A 109 4.86 -1.09 -15.97
N ASN A 110 4.17 -1.73 -15.03
CA ASN A 110 3.97 -3.18 -15.00
C ASN A 110 2.55 -3.61 -15.43
N ASN A 111 1.70 -2.67 -15.86
CA ASN A 111 0.29 -2.90 -16.21
C ASN A 111 -0.46 -3.68 -15.11
N GLN A 112 -0.46 -3.13 -13.90
CA GLN A 112 -1.06 -3.72 -12.70
C GLN A 112 -2.30 -2.95 -12.24
N ILE A 113 -3.26 -3.68 -11.67
CA ILE A 113 -4.45 -3.08 -11.06
C ILE A 113 -4.05 -2.54 -9.69
N ILE A 114 -4.50 -1.32 -9.40
CA ILE A 114 -4.42 -0.73 -8.07
C ILE A 114 -5.79 -0.67 -7.40
N GLU A 115 -5.80 -0.65 -6.08
CA GLU A 115 -6.94 -0.28 -5.26
C GLU A 115 -6.70 1.10 -4.65
N VAL A 116 -7.68 1.99 -4.79
CA VAL A 116 -7.73 3.30 -4.16
C VAL A 116 -8.81 3.27 -3.10
N ASN A 117 -8.46 3.62 -1.87
CA ASN A 117 -9.43 3.80 -0.80
C ASN A 117 -9.74 5.29 -0.62
N GLU A 118 -10.98 5.66 -0.89
CA GLU A 118 -11.62 6.94 -0.58
C GLU A 118 -12.88 6.66 0.27
N ASP A 119 -14.02 7.31 -0.01
CA ASP A 119 -15.34 6.97 0.55
C ASP A 119 -15.77 5.54 0.16
N ASP A 120 -15.34 5.10 -1.03
CA ASP A 120 -15.50 3.75 -1.56
C ASP A 120 -14.16 3.22 -2.08
N ASN A 121 -14.10 1.90 -2.32
CA ASN A 121 -12.91 1.27 -2.92
C ASN A 121 -13.03 1.24 -4.46
N TYR A 122 -12.17 1.98 -5.14
CA TYR A 122 -12.02 1.92 -6.59
C TYR A 122 -10.88 0.99 -6.97
N ARG A 123 -11.07 0.19 -8.02
CA ARG A 123 -10.05 -0.71 -8.55
C ARG A 123 -9.91 -0.51 -10.04
N GLY A 124 -8.68 -0.44 -10.54
CA GLY A 124 -8.46 -0.24 -11.96
C GLY A 124 -6.99 -0.10 -12.35
N TYR A 125 -6.76 -0.06 -13.66
CA TYR A 125 -5.46 0.24 -14.23
C TYR A 125 -5.25 1.75 -14.27
N VAL A 126 -4.04 2.20 -13.94
CA VAL A 126 -3.64 3.60 -14.06
C VAL A 126 -3.61 3.98 -15.55
N SER A 127 -4.40 4.98 -15.94
CA SER A 127 -4.39 5.52 -17.31
C SER A 127 -3.72 6.88 -17.42
N TYR A 128 -3.69 7.63 -16.32
CA TYR A 128 -2.98 8.90 -16.17
C TYR A 128 -2.81 9.21 -14.68
N PHE A 129 -1.72 9.86 -14.30
CA PHE A 129 -1.62 10.50 -13.00
C PHE A 129 -0.71 11.74 -13.03
N SER A 130 -0.91 12.61 -12.05
CA SER A 130 -0.12 13.81 -11.77
C SER A 130 -0.12 14.07 -10.27
N LYS A 131 0.38 15.24 -9.83
CA LYS A 131 0.36 15.61 -8.41
C LYS A 131 -1.06 15.81 -7.85
N GLU A 132 -2.00 16.19 -8.70
CA GLU A 132 -3.36 16.56 -8.28
C GLU A 132 -4.41 15.53 -8.70
N THR A 133 -4.15 14.76 -9.77
CA THR A 133 -5.18 13.92 -10.39
C THR A 133 -4.66 12.52 -10.67
N LEU A 134 -5.47 11.51 -10.34
CA LEU A 134 -5.33 10.13 -10.78
C LEU A 134 -6.53 9.75 -11.66
N VAL A 135 -6.28 9.08 -12.77
CA VAL A 135 -7.32 8.52 -13.64
C VAL A 135 -7.14 7.01 -13.74
N LEU A 136 -8.23 6.29 -13.51
CA LEU A 136 -8.28 4.83 -13.58
C LEU A 136 -9.23 4.35 -14.67
N ASN A 137 -8.82 3.29 -15.38
CA ASN A 137 -9.74 2.43 -16.10
C ASN A 137 -10.28 1.39 -15.12
N LEU A 138 -11.54 1.55 -14.71
CA LEU A 138 -12.15 0.80 -13.61
C LEU A 138 -12.46 -0.65 -13.98
N VAL A 139 -12.09 -1.56 -13.08
CA VAL A 139 -12.38 -2.99 -13.14
C VAL A 139 -13.26 -3.36 -11.96
N GLY A 140 -14.46 -3.88 -12.26
CA GLY A 140 -15.37 -4.39 -11.25
C GLY A 140 -14.90 -5.72 -10.64
N ASN A 141 -15.45 -6.07 -9.48
CA ASN A 141 -15.13 -7.33 -8.79
C ASN A 141 -15.43 -8.60 -9.61
N TYR A 142 -16.29 -8.49 -10.62
CA TYR A 142 -16.61 -9.57 -11.57
C TYR A 142 -15.82 -9.45 -12.88
N CYS A 143 -14.69 -8.74 -12.83
CA CYS A 143 -13.77 -8.52 -13.95
C CYS A 143 -14.39 -7.76 -15.12
N ASN A 144 -15.52 -7.09 -14.95
CA ASN A 144 -16.17 -6.31 -16.00
C ASN A 144 -15.63 -4.88 -16.01
N ASP A 145 -15.59 -4.28 -17.21
CA ASP A 145 -15.24 -2.88 -17.37
C ASP A 145 -16.35 -1.99 -16.79
N LEU A 146 -15.93 -1.02 -15.97
CA LEU A 146 -16.83 -0.05 -15.33
C LEU A 146 -16.62 1.38 -15.87
N GLY A 147 -15.80 1.54 -16.91
CA GLY A 147 -15.46 2.84 -17.49
C GLY A 147 -14.27 3.47 -16.80
N THR A 148 -14.31 4.79 -16.59
CA THR A 148 -13.18 5.57 -16.06
C THR A 148 -13.58 6.37 -14.83
N ALA A 149 -12.68 6.47 -13.85
CA ALA A 149 -12.80 7.41 -12.73
C ALA A 149 -11.65 8.42 -12.74
N THR A 150 -11.96 9.66 -12.39
CA THR A 150 -10.99 10.73 -12.14
C THR A 150 -11.07 11.06 -10.65
N ILE A 151 -9.93 10.94 -9.96
CA ILE A 151 -9.82 11.00 -8.51
C ILE A 151 -8.86 12.14 -8.15
N ASP A 152 -9.25 12.95 -7.17
CA ASP A 152 -8.37 13.95 -6.56
C ASP A 152 -7.35 13.25 -5.64
N MET A 153 -6.07 13.46 -5.91
CA MET A 153 -4.98 12.85 -5.13
C MET A 153 -5.05 13.22 -3.63
N THR A 154 -5.63 14.38 -3.31
CA THR A 154 -5.79 14.86 -1.92
C THR A 154 -6.90 14.15 -1.15
N ASN A 155 -7.74 13.34 -1.80
CA ASN A 155 -8.77 12.52 -1.15
C ASN A 155 -8.32 11.06 -0.94
N ILE A 156 -7.18 10.66 -1.49
CA ILE A 156 -6.71 9.27 -1.42
C ILE A 156 -6.11 8.98 -0.05
N ASN A 157 -6.73 8.07 0.71
CA ASN A 157 -6.23 7.66 2.02
C ASN A 157 -5.16 6.58 1.89
N THR A 158 -5.43 5.58 1.03
CA THR A 158 -4.47 4.52 0.72
C THR A 158 -4.50 4.13 -0.76
N LEU A 159 -3.34 3.78 -1.29
CA LEU A 159 -3.21 3.04 -2.55
C LEU A 159 -2.63 1.67 -2.25
N LYS A 160 -3.15 0.62 -2.90
CA LYS A 160 -2.54 -0.71 -2.85
C LYS A 160 -2.28 -1.24 -4.24
N CYS A 161 -1.20 -2.00 -4.38
CA CYS A 161 -0.84 -2.71 -5.60
C CYS A 161 -0.36 -4.12 -5.23
N GLN A 162 -0.55 -5.11 -6.10
CA GLN A 162 -0.03 -6.48 -5.93
C GLN A 162 -0.50 -7.23 -4.66
N SER A 163 -1.56 -6.75 -4.00
CA SER A 163 -2.21 -7.56 -2.97
C SER A 163 -2.75 -8.84 -3.59
N ARG A 164 -2.95 -9.88 -2.79
CA ARG A 164 -3.52 -11.15 -3.27
C ARG A 164 -4.81 -10.95 -4.07
N LEU A 165 -5.72 -10.11 -3.56
CA LEU A 165 -6.98 -9.77 -4.23
C LEU A 165 -6.75 -9.13 -5.60
N LEU A 166 -5.79 -8.21 -5.71
CA LEU A 166 -5.51 -7.51 -6.96
C LEU A 166 -4.85 -8.44 -7.99
N LYS A 167 -3.91 -9.30 -7.55
CA LYS A 167 -3.30 -10.33 -8.39
C LYS A 167 -4.35 -11.31 -8.94
N ASP A 168 -5.29 -11.75 -8.11
CA ASP A 168 -6.38 -12.63 -8.54
C ASP A 168 -7.30 -11.92 -9.56
N LEU A 169 -7.61 -10.64 -9.32
CA LEU A 169 -8.42 -9.83 -10.23
C LEU A 169 -7.74 -9.61 -11.59
N GLU A 170 -6.44 -9.32 -11.60
CA GLU A 170 -5.62 -9.21 -12.81
C GLU A 170 -5.64 -10.51 -13.62
N LEU A 171 -5.42 -11.66 -12.96
CA LEU A 171 -5.44 -12.97 -13.59
C LEU A 171 -6.79 -13.25 -14.26
N LEU A 172 -7.89 -13.02 -13.55
CA LEU A 172 -9.23 -13.26 -14.07
C LEU A 172 -9.56 -12.30 -15.22
N TYR A 173 -9.23 -11.01 -15.09
CA TYR A 173 -9.49 -10.01 -16.11
C TYR A 173 -8.74 -10.30 -17.42
N ASN A 174 -7.48 -10.73 -17.34
CA ASN A 174 -6.63 -11.02 -18.50
C ASN A 174 -6.94 -12.35 -19.20
N THR A 175 -7.86 -13.17 -18.66
CA THR A 175 -8.30 -14.43 -19.28
C THR A 175 -9.59 -14.30 -20.10
N LYS A 176 -10.16 -13.11 -20.18
CA LYS A 176 -11.29 -12.80 -21.07
C LYS A 176 -10.86 -12.74 -22.52
#